data_AF-A0A0U1XGS1-F1
#
_entry.id   AF-A0A0U1XGS1-F1
#
_cell.length_a   1.000
_cell.length_b   1.000
_cell.length_c   1.000
_cell.angle_alpha   90.00
_cell.angle_beta   90.00
_cell.angle_gamma   90.00
#
_symmetry.space_group_name_H-M   'P 1'
#
loop_
_entity.id
_entity.type
_entity.pdbx_description
1 polymer ?
#
loop_
_entity_poly.entity_id
_entity_poly.type
_entity_poly.pdbx_seq_one_letter_code
_entity_poly.pdbx_strand_id
1 'polypeptide(L)' 'MQLTNKSKLFGNILSDGSLVFRTLSSYQSQRFLNSKKIDLLNHPVWTGKRPSEQTEISSFINRLNK' A
#
# COMPACT_ATOMS: atom_id res chain seq x y z
N MET A 1 21.75 26.74 -19.16
CA MET A 1 20.52 26.00 -19.52
C MET A 1 19.78 25.71 -18.22
N GLN A 2 18.70 26.44 -17.90
CA GLN A 2 17.92 26.17 -16.67
C GLN A 2 17.17 24.84 -16.86
N LEU A 3 17.59 23.78 -16.16
CA LEU A 3 16.78 22.58 -16.01
C LEU A 3 15.58 22.94 -15.12
N THR A 4 14.46 23.33 -15.72
CA THR A 4 13.18 23.36 -15.03
C THR A 4 12.80 21.92 -14.73
N ASN A 5 13.20 21.41 -13.56
CA ASN A 5 12.81 20.09 -13.09
C ASN A 5 11.28 20.07 -12.94
N LYS A 6 10.59 19.51 -13.93
CA LYS A 6 9.13 19.36 -13.91
C LYS A 6 8.76 18.40 -12.78
N SER A 7 8.25 18.93 -11.68
CA SER A 7 7.68 18.17 -10.58
C SER A 7 6.16 18.18 -10.62
N LYS A 8 5.52 17.11 -10.15
CA LYS A 8 4.08 17.02 -9.96
C LYS A 8 3.79 16.65 -8.51
N LEU A 9 2.69 17.17 -7.97
CA LEU A 9 2.18 16.77 -6.66
C LEU A 9 1.37 15.47 -6.83
N PHE A 10 1.71 14.44 -6.07
CA PHE A 10 0.99 13.17 -6.02
C PHE A 10 0.33 13.02 -4.66
N GLY A 11 -0.96 12.71 -4.66
CA GLY A 11 -1.72 12.34 -3.48
C GLY A 11 -2.05 10.85 -3.51
N ASN A 12 -2.04 10.20 -2.35
CA ASN A 12 -2.59 8.86 -2.17
C ASN A 12 -3.48 8.84 -0.92
N ILE A 13 -4.52 8.02 -0.95
CA ILE A 13 -5.42 7.78 0.17
C ILE A 13 -5.04 6.43 0.78
N LEU A 14 -4.72 6.41 2.07
CA LEU A 14 -4.42 5.18 2.81
C LEU A 14 -5.72 4.45 3.22
N SER A 15 -5.63 3.21 3.70
CA SER A 15 -6.82 2.40 4.02
C SER A 15 -7.61 2.93 5.23
N ASP A 16 -6.98 3.75 6.07
CA ASP A 16 -7.65 4.47 7.16
C ASP A 16 -8.35 5.76 6.70
N GLY A 17 -8.24 6.11 5.41
CA GLY A 17 -8.77 7.33 4.83
C GLY A 17 -7.85 8.56 4.95
N SER A 18 -6.67 8.41 5.56
CA SER A 18 -5.69 9.50 5.63
C SER A 18 -5.08 9.84 4.27
N LEU A 19 -4.69 11.11 4.10
CA LEU A 19 -4.16 11.64 2.85
C LEU A 19 -2.65 11.84 2.95
N VAL A 20 -1.89 11.25 2.03
CA VAL A 20 -0.45 11.43 1.94
C VAL A 20 -0.10 12.10 0.61
N PHE A 21 0.65 13.20 0.68
CA PHE A 21 1.08 13.95 -0.49
C PHE A 21 2.59 13.96 -0.63
N ARG A 22 3.09 13.83 -1.86
CA ARG A 22 4.52 13.90 -2.17
C ARG A 22 4.76 14.60 -3.51
N THR A 23 5.70 15.52 -3.53
CA THR A 23 6.21 16.12 -4.77
C THR A 23 7.21 15.17 -5.41
N LEU A 24 6.88 14.66 -6.59
CA LEU A 24 7.75 13.76 -7.35
C LEU A 24 8.26 14.44 -8.61
N SER A 25 9.53 14.18 -8.95
CA SER A 25 10.06 14.53 -10.27
C SER A 25 9.37 13.71 -11.36
N SER A 26 9.24 14.28 -12.56
CA SER A 26 8.54 13.66 -13.69
C SER A 26 8.99 12.23 -14.01
N TYR A 27 10.28 11.91 -13.90
CA TYR A 27 10.79 10.55 -14.12
C TYR A 27 10.32 9.54 -13.05
N GLN A 28 10.26 9.97 -11.78
CA GLN A 28 9.83 9.10 -10.68
C GLN A 28 8.32 8.90 -10.68
N SER A 29 7.55 9.85 -11.22
CA SER A 29 6.08 9.76 -11.24
C SER A 29 5.53 8.48 -11.87
N GLN A 30 6.13 8.00 -12.96
CA GLN A 30 5.69 6.78 -13.64
C GLN A 30 5.98 5.52 -12.81
N ARG A 31 7.07 5.50 -12.02
CA ARG A 31 7.40 4.37 -11.15
C ARG A 31 6.49 4.28 -9.94
N PHE A 32 6.10 5.42 -9.37
CA PHE A 32 5.20 5.47 -8.22
C PHE A 32 3.73 5.17 -8.58
N LEU A 33 3.29 5.48 -9.80
CA LEU A 33 1.96 5.04 -10.28
C LEU A 33 1.83 3.51 -10.31
N ASN A 34 2.93 2.79 -10.55
CA ASN A 34 2.99 1.33 -10.56
C ASN A 34 3.41 0.72 -9.22
N SER A 35 3.89 1.52 -8.25
CA SER A 35 4.24 1.01 -6.93
C SER A 35 2.95 0.72 -6.16
N LYS A 36 2.56 -0.55 -6.27
CA LYS A 36 1.58 -1.32 -5.49
C LYS A 36 0.99 -0.60 -4.29
N LYS A 37 -0.34 -0.77 -4.13
CA LYS A 37 -1.21 -0.51 -2.97
C LYS A 37 -0.69 -1.16 -1.66
N ILE A 38 0.55 -0.94 -1.31
CA ILE A 38 1.16 -1.36 -0.05
C ILE A 38 0.90 -0.19 0.88
N ASP A 39 -0.28 -0.22 1.50
CA ASP A 39 -0.57 0.67 2.61
C ASP A 39 0.12 0.12 3.85
N LEU A 40 0.99 0.94 4.46
CA LEU A 40 1.67 0.60 5.70
C LEU A 40 0.69 0.25 6.81
N LEU A 41 -0.46 0.93 6.83
CA LEU A 41 -1.51 0.78 7.83
C LEU A 41 -2.36 -0.47 7.64
N ASN A 42 -2.25 -1.15 6.50
CA ASN A 42 -2.97 -2.39 6.22
C ASN A 42 -2.03 -3.56 5.89
N HIS A 43 -0.72 -3.36 5.99
CA HIS A 43 0.22 -4.42 5.73
C HIS A 43 0.33 -5.36 6.94
N PRO A 44 0.19 -6.69 6.78
CA PRO A 44 0.19 -7.63 7.91
C PRO A 44 1.49 -7.63 8.71
N VAL A 45 2.63 -7.35 8.06
CA VAL A 45 3.94 -7.29 8.74
C VAL A 45 4.04 -6.07 9.67
N TRP A 46 3.45 -4.93 9.29
CA TRP A 46 3.56 -3.69 10.07
C TRP A 46 2.43 -3.53 11.08
N THR A 47 1.23 -4.00 10.76
CA THR A 47 0.08 -3.94 11.67
C THR A 47 0.08 -5.07 12.70
N GLY A 48 0.83 -6.15 12.44
CA GLY A 48 0.74 -7.41 13.20
C GLY A 48 -0.61 -8.12 13.06
N LYS A 49 -1.56 -7.53 12.32
CA LYS A 49 -2.89 -8.08 12.07
C LYS A 49 -2.82 -8.88 10.78
N ARG A 50 -2.80 -10.21 10.91
CA ARG A 50 -3.03 -11.08 9.76
C ARG A 50 -4.52 -11.07 9.42
N PRO A 51 -4.89 -11.18 8.13
CA PRO A 51 -6.26 -11.48 7.76
C PRO A 51 -6.72 -12.71 8.56
N SER A 52 -7.82 -12.57 9.30
CA SER A 52 -8.40 -13.69 10.05
C SER A 52 -8.99 -14.74 9.10
N GLU A 53 -9.34 -14.32 7.89
CA GLU A 53 -9.96 -15.15 6.87
C GLU A 53 -8.98 -15.40 5.72
N GLN A 54 -8.91 -16.68 5.34
CA GLN A 54 -8.15 -17.27 4.24
C GLN A 54 -6.68 -17.62 4.50
N THR A 55 -6.52 -18.74 5.20
CA THR A 55 -5.59 -19.78 4.74
C THR A 55 -6.33 -21.11 4.67
N GLU A 56 -5.93 -22.01 3.77
CA GLU A 56 -6.44 -23.39 3.75
C GLU A 56 -6.28 -24.07 5.12
N ILE A 57 -5.26 -23.66 5.87
CA ILE A 57 -4.96 -24.06 7.25
C ILE A 57 -6.08 -23.62 8.22
N SER A 58 -6.55 -22.37 8.16
CA SER A 58 -7.65 -21.92 9.03
C SER A 58 -8.94 -22.69 8.75
N SER A 59 -9.20 -22.99 7.48
CA SER A 59 -10.34 -23.81 7.06
C SER A 59 -10.21 -25.27 7.52
N PHE A 60 -9.01 -25.83 7.52
CA PHE A 60 -8.73 -27.18 8.00
C PHE A 60 -8.92 -27.30 9.53
N ILE A 61 -8.37 -26.36 10.31
CA ILE A 61 -8.52 -26.34 11.77
C ILE A 61 -10.01 -26.22 12.17
N ASN A 62 -10.77 -25.37 11.48
CA ASN A 62 -12.20 -25.21 11.74
C ASN A 62 -13.01 -26.49 11.43
N ARG A 63 -12.56 -27.35 10.51
CA ARG A 63 -13.19 -28.65 10.27
C ARG A 63 -12.88 -29.67 11.36
N LEU A 64 -11.69 -29.59 11.98
CA LEU A 64 -11.29 -30.49 13.05
C LEU A 64 -11.90 -30.12 14.41
N ASN A 65 -12.18 -28.85 14.64
CA ASN A 65 -12.76 -28.34 15.90
C ASN A 65 -14.31 -28.37 15.91
N LYS A 66 -14.95 -28.97 14.91
CA LYS A 66 -16.41 -29.09 14.78
C LYS A 66 -16.82 -30.55 14.95
#